data_AF-A0AAV2YQM5-F1
#
_entry.id   AF-A0AAV2YQM5-F1
#
_cell.length_a   1.000
_cell.length_b   1.000
_cell.length_c   1.000
_cell.angle_alpha   90.00
_cell.angle_beta   90.00
_cell.angle_gamma   90.00
#
_symmetry.space_group_name_H-M   'P 1'
#
loop_
_entity.id
_entity.type
_entity.pdbx_description
1 polymer ?
#
loop_
_entity_poly.entity_id
_entity_poly.type
_entity_poly.pdbx_seq_one_letter_code
_entity_poly.pdbx_strand_id
1 'polypeptide(L)' 'MFVDDGEVEVKIDTCARYSIAVAERQQSGQRLQSAQPVQAVEGLGGTTLRVDGVWRFQMATAFDQHGRCITGP' A
#
# COMPACT_ATOMS: atom_id res chain seq x y z
N MET A 1 -7.11 4.11 10.27
CA MET A 1 -5.81 3.44 10.50
C MET A 1 -4.74 4.52 10.43
N PHE A 2 -3.63 4.39 11.14
CA PHE A 2 -2.51 5.33 11.01
C PHE A 2 -1.55 4.81 9.96
N VAL A 3 -1.14 5.66 9.03
CA VAL A 3 -0.12 5.37 8.01
C VAL A 3 0.87 6.52 7.99
N ASP A 4 2.13 6.23 8.33
CA ASP A 4 3.22 7.21 8.52
C ASP A 4 2.73 8.43 9.34
N ASP A 5 2.19 8.16 10.53
CA ASP A 5 1.65 9.11 11.52
C ASP A 5 0.41 9.93 11.10
N GLY A 6 -0.14 9.70 9.90
CA GLY A 6 -1.40 10.28 9.45
C GLY A 6 -2.59 9.35 9.69
N GLU A 7 -3.71 9.88 10.20
CA GLU A 7 -4.97 9.13 10.21
C GLU A 7 -5.54 9.04 8.80
N VAL A 8 -5.82 7.81 8.36
CA VAL A 8 -6.23 7.52 6.99
C VAL A 8 -7.31 6.43 6.95
N GLU A 9 -8.21 6.58 5.98
CA GLU A 9 -9.12 5.50 5.59
C GLU A 9 -8.33 4.43 4.81
N VAL A 10 -8.47 3.18 5.24
CA VAL A 10 -7.78 2.02 4.64
C VAL A 10 -8.80 0.90 4.49
N LYS A 11 -8.84 0.32 3.29
CA LYS A 11 -9.57 -0.94 3.04
C LYS A 11 -8.61 -2.11 3.22
N ILE A 12 -8.90 -3.01 4.16
CA ILE A 12 -8.19 -4.28 4.30
C ILE A 12 -8.88 -5.30 3.39
N ASP A 13 -8.12 -5.80 2.41
CA ASP A 13 -8.60 -6.77 1.42
C ASP A 13 -7.71 -8.01 1.46
N THR A 14 -8.21 -9.09 2.08
CA THR A 14 -7.46 -10.36 2.19
C THR A 14 -7.28 -11.05 0.84
N CYS A 15 -8.05 -10.67 -0.19
CA CYS A 15 -7.95 -11.22 -1.53
C CYS A 15 -6.97 -10.44 -2.42
N ALA A 16 -6.48 -9.29 -1.96
CA ALA A 16 -5.50 -8.51 -2.70
C ALA A 16 -4.12 -9.16 -2.64
N ARG A 17 -3.50 -9.32 -3.82
CA ARG A 17 -2.11 -9.79 -3.94
C ARG A 17 -1.08 -8.73 -3.53
N TYR A 18 -1.45 -7.45 -3.65
CA TYR A 18 -0.60 -6.31 -3.33
C TYR A 18 -1.41 -5.25 -2.58
N SER A 19 -0.77 -4.57 -1.64
CA SER A 19 -1.30 -3.33 -1.07
C SER A 19 -1.11 -2.20 -2.08
N ILE A 20 -2.17 -1.43 -2.33
CA ILE A 20 -2.16 -0.32 -3.28
C ILE A 20 -2.44 0.97 -2.52
N ALA A 21 -1.59 1.97 -2.76
CA ALA A 21 -1.79 3.33 -2.28
C ALA A 21 -2.10 4.24 -3.48
N VAL A 22 -3.02 5.18 -3.29
CA VAL A 22 -3.34 6.21 -4.29
C VAL A 22 -2.20 7.21 -4.43
N ALA A 23 -2.09 7.86 -5.59
CA ALA A 23 -0.95 8.71 -5.94
C ALA A 23 -0.73 9.88 -4.97
N GLU A 24 -1.80 10.39 -4.35
CA GLU A 24 -1.75 11.45 -3.34
C GLU A 24 -0.94 11.05 -2.10
N ARG A 25 -0.72 9.73 -1.87
CA ARG A 25 0.08 9.20 -0.76
C ARG A 25 1.58 9.13 -1.03
N GLN A 26 2.04 9.50 -2.22
CA GLN A 26 3.46 9.46 -2.57
C GLN A 26 4.35 10.30 -1.64
N GLN A 27 3.79 11.31 -0.97
CA GLN A 27 4.51 12.22 -0.05
C GLN A 27 4.67 11.66 1.37
N SER A 28 3.82 10.71 1.78
CA SER A 28 3.83 10.16 3.15
C SER A 28 4.77 8.97 3.31
N GLY A 29 5.00 8.21 2.23
CA GLY A 29 5.80 6.97 2.28
C GLY A 29 7.21 7.11 1.72
N GLN A 30 8.09 6.17 2.09
CA GLN A 30 9.42 6.06 1.54
C GLN A 30 9.39 5.35 0.18
N ARG A 31 9.76 6.05 -0.90
CA ARG A 31 9.91 5.41 -2.22
C ARG A 31 11.13 4.48 -2.23
N LEU A 32 10.94 3.25 -2.70
CA LEU A 32 11.99 2.26 -2.82
C LEU A 32 12.63 2.29 -4.22
N GLN A 33 13.95 2.07 -4.27
CA GLN A 33 14.67 1.84 -5.52
C GLN A 33 14.58 0.37 -5.93
N SER A 34 13.38 -0.08 -6.29
CA SER A 34 13.14 -1.43 -6.78
C SER A 34 12.31 -1.41 -8.05
N ALA A 35 12.45 -2.45 -8.87
CA ALA A 35 11.50 -2.70 -9.94
C ALA A 35 10.09 -2.89 -9.34
N GLN A 36 9.09 -2.33 -10.01
CA GLN A 36 7.71 -2.63 -9.68
C GLN A 36 7.37 -4.08 -10.07
N PRO A 37 6.65 -4.82 -9.22
CA PRO A 37 6.34 -6.23 -9.49
C PRO A 37 5.38 -6.41 -10.68
N VAL A 38 4.56 -5.40 -10.97
CA VAL A 38 3.63 -5.35 -12.10
C VAL A 38 3.58 -3.93 -12.67
N GLN A 39 3.20 -3.78 -13.95
CA GLN A 39 3.10 -2.47 -14.62
C GLN A 39 1.75 -1.77 -14.38
N ALA A 40 0.71 -2.55 -14.09
CA ALA A 40 -0.63 -2.06 -13.81
C ALA A 40 -1.35 -3.03 -12.88
N VAL A 41 -2.38 -2.53 -12.20
CA VAL A 41 -3.27 -3.31 -11.35
C VAL A 41 -4.71 -3.07 -11.75
N GLU A 42 -5.51 -4.14 -11.78
CA GLU A 42 -6.94 -4.04 -12.01
C GLU A 42 -7.66 -3.92 -10.66
N GLY A 43 -8.45 -2.87 -10.50
CA GLY A 43 -9.32 -2.69 -9.36
C GLY A 43 -10.65 -3.43 -9.52
N LEU A 44 -11.43 -3.48 -8.44
CA LEU A 44 -12.81 -3.95 -8.51
C LEU A 44 -13.60 -3.09 -9.51
N GLY A 45 -14.24 -3.73 -10.50
CA GLY A 45 -14.95 -3.05 -11.59
C GLY A 45 -14.17 -2.94 -12.90
N GLY A 46 -13.04 -3.63 -13.05
CA GLY A 46 -12.32 -3.75 -14.33
C GLY A 46 -11.49 -2.52 -14.72
N THR A 47 -11.36 -1.54 -13.81
CA THR A 47 -10.55 -0.35 -14.08
C THR A 47 -9.07 -0.69 -13.86
N THR A 48 -8.25 -0.45 -14.88
CA THR A 48 -6.80 -0.65 -14.81
C THR A 48 -6.10 0.65 -14.38
N LEU A 49 -5.25 0.57 -13.37
CA LEU A 49 -4.43 1.67 -12.86
C LEU A 49 -2.95 1.37 -13.10
N ARG A 50 -2.20 2.35 -13.64
CA ARG A 50 -0.75 2.23 -13.83
C ARG A 50 -0.05 2.26 -12.47
N VAL A 51 0.95 1.40 -12.29
CA VAL A 51 1.83 1.45 -11.13
C VAL A 51 2.99 2.40 -11.40
N ASP A 52 3.24 3.33 -10.47
CA ASP A 52 4.29 4.36 -10.59
C ASP A 52 5.60 3.97 -9.87
N GLY A 53 5.59 2.89 -9.09
CA GLY A 53 6.72 2.41 -8.32
C GLY A 53 6.30 1.68 -7.05
N VAL A 54 7.28 1.46 -6.16
CA VAL A 54 7.08 0.76 -4.89
C VAL A 54 7.40 1.71 -3.73
N TRP A 55 6.54 1.73 -2.73
CA TRP A 55 6.69 2.51 -1.52
C TRP A 55 6.62 1.61 -0.29
N ARG A 56 7.32 2.03 0.76
CA ARG A 56 7.19 1.50 2.11
C ARG A 56 6.45 2.51 2.97
N PHE A 57 5.44 2.02 3.67
CA PHE A 57 4.66 2.77 4.65
C PHE A 57 4.70 2.02 5.99
N GLN A 58 4.71 2.76 7.10
CA GLN A 58 4.46 2.21 8.42
C GLN A 58 2.96 2.29 8.71
N MET A 59 2.36 1.20 9.17
CA MET A 59 0.92 1.14 9.45
C MET A 59 0.67 0.73 10.91
N ALA A 60 -0.24 1.44 11.59
CA ALA A 60 -0.69 1.11 12.93
C ALA A 60 -2.22 1.17 13.05
N THR A 61 -2.82 0.28 13.84
CA THR A 61 -4.24 0.38 14.21
C THR A 61 -4.45 1.46 15.27
N ALA A 62 -5.70 1.80 15.57
CA ALA A 62 -6.02 2.71 16.67
C ALA A 62 -5.64 2.16 18.06
N PHE A 63 -5.26 0.88 18.14
CA PHE A 63 -4.83 0.20 19.35
C PHE A 63 -3.31 -0.03 19.38
N ASP A 64 -2.53 0.74 18.60
CA ASP A 64 -1.07 0.68 18.55
C ASP A 64 -0.52 -0.69 18.09
N GLN A 65 -1.30 -1.41 17.29
CA GLN A 65 -0.84 -2.66 16.68
C GLN A 65 -0.20 -2.35 15.33
N HIS A 66 1.05 -2.75 15.16
CA HIS A 66 1.80 -2.47 13.93
C HIS A 66 1.72 -3.61 12.92
N GLY A 67 1.47 -3.26 11.65
CA GLY A 67 1.57 -4.19 10.54
C GLY A 67 3.03 -4.59 10.30
N ARG A 68 3.29 -5.91 10.24
CA ARG A 68 4.60 -6.43 9.82
C ARG A 68 4.50 -6.93 8.39
N CYS A 69 5.49 -6.58 7.56
CA CYS A 69 5.63 -7.22 6.26
C CYS A 69 5.90 -8.72 6.48
N ILE A 70 4.96 -9.55 6.04
CA ILE A 70 5.13 -11.00 6.02
C ILE A 70 5.63 -11.32 4.61
N THR A 71 6.94 -11.43 4.44
CA THR A 71 7.51 -12.04 3.24
C THR A 71 7.20 -13.53 3.30
N GLY A 72 6.58 -14.08 2.25
CA GLY A 72 6.47 -15.53 2.10
C GLY A 72 7.86 -16.20 2.03
N PRO A 73 7.95 -17.52 2.24
CA PRO A 73 9.15 -18.28 1.90
C PRO A 73 9.51 -18.13 0.41
#